data_AF-A0A6M3M330-F1
#
_entry.id   AF-A0A6M3M330-F1
#
_cell.length_a   1.000
_cell.length_b   1.000
_cell.length_c   1.000
_cell.angle_alpha   90.00
_cell.angle_beta   90.00
_cell.angle_gamma   90.00
#
_symmetry.space_group_name_H-M   'P 1'
#
loop_
_entity.id
_entity.type
_entity.pdbx_description
1 polymer ?
#
loop_
_entity_poly.entity_id
_entity_poly.type
_entity_poly.pdbx_seq_one_letter_code
_entity_poly.pdbx_strand_id
1 'polypeptide(L)'
;MTPELEKLTSLEILELGDGGTYEIRPTHFKLGKTTIHTIRQPEGKEIQVLRLWVEKKDKQVGPNYWDITSQTLIAQMLPYFAATGWLGRTFKITK
;
A
#
# COMPACT_ATOMS: atom_id res chain seq x y z
N MET A 1 19.41 -3.19 13.01
CA MET A 1 18.18 -3.05 13.82
C MET A 1 17.08 -2.63 12.86
N THR A 2 16.20 -3.55 12.46
CA THR A 2 15.09 -3.21 11.56
C THR A 2 14.14 -2.31 12.34
N PRO A 3 13.82 -1.09 11.88
CA PRO A 3 12.87 -0.25 12.59
C PRO A 3 11.55 -1.02 12.73
N GLU A 4 10.99 -1.03 13.94
CA GLU A 4 9.71 -1.65 14.19
C GLU A 4 8.64 -0.92 13.37
N LEU A 5 8.01 -1.64 12.44
CA LEU A 5 6.98 -1.05 11.59
C LEU A 5 5.75 -0.73 12.43
N GLU A 6 5.20 0.46 12.25
CA GLU A 6 3.99 0.87 12.95
C GLU A 6 2.78 0.04 12.51
N LYS A 7 1.91 -0.30 13.46
CA LYS A 7 0.67 -1.04 13.18
C LYS A 7 -0.38 -0.12 12.52
N LEU A 8 -0.92 -0.54 11.38
CA LEU A 8 -2.03 0.12 10.69
C LEU A 8 -3.34 -0.62 10.99
N THR A 9 -4.33 0.08 11.56
CA THR A 9 -5.57 -0.53 12.08
C THR A 9 -6.81 -0.29 11.21
N SER A 10 -6.84 0.76 10.38
CA SER A 10 -7.95 1.08 9.49
C SER A 10 -7.46 1.02 8.05
N LEU A 11 -7.61 -0.13 7.40
CA LEU A 11 -7.07 -0.38 6.06
C LEU A 11 -8.08 -0.04 4.97
N GLU A 12 -7.60 0.61 3.91
CA GLU A 12 -8.34 0.85 2.67
C GLU A 12 -7.62 0.09 1.54
N ILE A 13 -7.92 -1.20 1.39
CA ILE A 13 -7.18 -2.07 0.47
C ILE A 13 -7.44 -1.67 -0.98
N LEU A 14 -6.35 -1.49 -1.76
CA LEU A 14 -6.45 -1.36 -3.21
C LEU A 14 -6.76 -2.72 -3.83
N GLU A 15 -8.06 -3.00 -4.02
CA GLU A 15 -8.54 -4.21 -4.68
C GLU A 15 -8.62 -3.99 -6.19
N LEU A 16 -7.84 -4.76 -6.95
CA LEU A 16 -7.89 -4.79 -8.41
C LEU A 16 -8.53 -6.10 -8.88
N GLY A 17 -9.49 -5.98 -9.80
CA GLY A 17 -9.99 -7.13 -10.57
C GLY A 17 -8.89 -7.74 -11.45
N ASP A 18 -9.15 -8.90 -12.04
CA ASP A 18 -8.17 -9.57 -12.91
C ASP A 18 -7.91 -8.74 -14.18
N GLY A 19 -6.63 -8.51 -14.51
CA GLY A 19 -6.23 -7.54 -15.54
C GLY A 19 -6.52 -6.08 -15.17
N GLY A 20 -6.99 -5.84 -13.95
CA GLY A 20 -7.32 -4.54 -13.42
C GLY A 20 -6.07 -3.67 -13.34
N THR A 21 -6.23 -2.42 -13.74
CA THR A 21 -5.18 -1.41 -13.64
C THR A 21 -5.70 -0.22 -12.85
N TYR A 22 -4.85 0.34 -12.00
CA TYR A 22 -5.11 1.59 -11.31
C TYR A 22 -3.91 2.53 -11.43
N GLU A 23 -4.17 3.78 -11.80
CA GLU A 23 -3.16 4.83 -11.82
C GLU A 23 -3.20 5.59 -10.50
N ILE A 24 -2.07 5.61 -9.80
CA ILE A 24 -1.92 6.29 -8.52
C ILE A 24 -0.85 7.36 -8.61
N ARG A 25 -1.12 8.51 -8.00
CA ARG A 25 -0.14 9.60 -7.83
C ARG A 25 0.11 9.82 -6.35
N PRO A 26 1.07 9.10 -5.74
CA PRO A 26 1.32 9.21 -4.32
C PRO A 26 1.89 10.60 -3.97
N THR A 27 1.41 11.17 -2.87
CA THR A 27 1.95 12.41 -2.26
C THR A 27 2.76 12.10 -1.00
N HIS A 28 2.45 10.99 -0.33
CA HIS A 28 3.15 10.47 0.83
C HIS A 28 3.07 8.95 0.85
N PHE A 29 4.03 8.28 1.48
CA PHE A 29 3.98 6.84 1.68
C PHE A 29 4.43 6.46 3.09
N LYS A 30 3.94 5.32 3.57
CA LYS A 30 4.33 4.72 4.86
C LYS A 30 4.35 3.22 4.72
N LEU A 31 5.47 2.62 5.12
CA LEU A 31 5.55 1.17 5.33
C LEU A 31 5.14 0.89 6.78
N GLY A 32 4.10 0.09 6.96
CA GLY A 32 3.59 -0.35 8.24
C GLY A 32 3.37 -1.86 8.26
N LYS A 33 2.72 -2.33 9.32
CA LYS A 33 2.30 -3.72 9.46
C LYS A 33 0.85 -3.84 9.85
N THR A 34 0.23 -4.97 9.53
CA THR A 34 -1.09 -5.34 10.03
C THR A 34 -1.13 -6.84 10.33
N THR A 35 -2.13 -7.27 11.09
CA THR A 35 -2.37 -8.69 11.38
C THR A 35 -3.50 -9.18 10.50
N ILE A 36 -3.27 -10.24 9.73
CA ILE A 36 -4.32 -10.93 8.96
C ILE A 36 -4.53 -12.33 9.52
N HIS A 37 -5.79 -12.78 9.49
CA HIS A 37 -6.18 -14.14 9.87
C HIS A 37 -6.57 -14.90 8.62
N THR A 38 -6.00 -16.10 8.44
CA THR A 38 -6.31 -16.95 7.30
C THR A 38 -6.77 -18.32 7.79
N ILE A 39 -7.45 -19.10 6.95
CA ILE A 39 -7.89 -20.46 7.31
C ILE A 39 -6.71 -21.32 7.79
N ARG A 40 -5.52 -21.13 7.19
CA ARG A 40 -4.30 -21.89 7.53
C ARG A 40 -3.57 -21.35 8.77
N GLN A 41 -3.87 -20.12 9.18
CA GLN A 41 -3.24 -19.43 10.31
C GLN A 41 -4.29 -18.61 11.05
N PRO A 42 -5.19 -19.28 11.80
CA PRO A 42 -6.26 -18.61 12.55
C PRO A 42 -5.75 -17.74 13.69
N GLU A 43 -4.57 -18.06 14.25
CA GLU A 43 -3.87 -17.26 15.25
C GLU A 43 -3.45 -15.87 14.72
N GLY A 44 -3.41 -15.73 13.40
CA GLY A 44 -3.05 -14.52 12.69
C GLY A 44 -1.55 -14.42 12.42
N LYS A 45 -1.19 -13.73 11.34
CA LYS A 45 0.19 -13.38 11.02
C LYS A 45 0.33 -11.89 10.74
N GLU A 46 1.49 -11.34 11.09
CA GLU A 46 1.86 -9.99 10.69
C GLU A 46 2.31 -9.98 9.22
N ILE A 47 1.81 -9.02 8.46
CA ILE A 47 2.23 -8.75 7.08
C ILE A 47 2.59 -7.27 6.93
N GLN A 48 3.44 -6.96 5.96
CA GLN A 48 3.72 -5.57 5.62
C GLN A 48 2.54 -4.95 4.86
N VAL A 49 2.33 -3.67 5.09
CA VAL A 49 1.35 -2.85 4.39
C VAL A 49 2.03 -1.58 3.93
N LEU A 50 1.90 -1.27 2.64
CA LEU A 50 2.36 0.00 2.07
C LEU A 50 1.16 0.92 1.90
N ARG A 51 1.09 1.97 2.71
CA ARG A 51 0.07 3.01 2.59
C ARG A 51 0.57 4.11 1.66
N LEU A 52 -0.25 4.45 0.67
CA LEU A 52 0.01 5.50 -0.30
C LEU A 52 -1.08 6.56 -0.19
N TRP A 53 -0.71 7.76 0.25
CA TRP A 53 -1.63 8.89 0.28
C TRP A 53 -1.72 9.50 -1.11
N VAL A 54 -2.93 9.90 -1.48
CA VAL A 54 -3.25 10.52 -2.76
C VAL A 54 -3.98 11.84 -2.52
N GLU A 55 -4.06 12.70 -3.53
CA GLU A 55 -4.88 13.90 -3.41
C GLU A 55 -6.37 13.53 -3.43
N LYS A 56 -7.20 14.34 -2.76
CA LYS A 56 -8.66 14.14 -2.72
C LYS A 56 -9.30 14.15 -4.12
N LYS A 57 -8.68 14.82 -5.10
CA LYS A 57 -9.13 14.81 -6.49
C LYS A 57 -9.00 13.44 -7.16
N ASP A 58 -7.99 12.65 -6.74
CA ASP A 58 -7.69 11.32 -7.28
C ASP A 58 -8.52 10.23 -6.57
N LYS A 59 -8.95 10.48 -5.32
CA LYS A 59 -9.85 9.63 -4.54
C LYS A 59 -10.91 10.47 -3.82
N GLN A 60 -12.09 10.59 -4.44
CA GLN A 60 -13.16 11.46 -3.95
C GLN A 60 -13.91 10.89 -2.74
N VAL A 61 -13.87 9.57 -2.55
CA VAL A 61 -14.64 8.84 -1.54
C VAL A 61 -13.70 8.08 -0.59
N GLY A 62 -14.03 8.10 0.71
CA GLY A 62 -13.27 7.42 1.75
C GLY A 62 -12.00 8.18 2.18
N PRO A 63 -11.06 7.51 2.86
CA PRO A 63 -9.81 8.13 3.28
C PRO A 63 -8.92 8.45 2.06
N ASN A 64 -8.09 9.49 2.15
CA ASN A 64 -7.18 9.92 1.07
C ASN A 64 -5.92 9.03 0.94
N TYR A 65 -6.05 7.72 1.16
CA TYR A 65 -4.98 6.76 0.99
C TYR A 65 -5.51 5.43 0.45
N TRP A 66 -4.60 4.69 -0.14
CA TRP A 66 -4.75 3.28 -0.48
C TRP A 66 -3.71 2.45 0.29
N ASP A 67 -4.08 1.26 0.72
CA ASP A 67 -3.22 0.29 1.37
C ASP A 67 -2.96 -0.89 0.44
N ILE A 68 -1.68 -1.16 0.19
CA ILE A 68 -1.22 -2.30 -0.60
C ILE A 68 -0.72 -3.38 0.36
N THR A 69 -1.28 -4.59 0.25
CA THR A 69 -0.90 -5.77 1.05
C THR A 69 -0.17 -6.84 0.24
N SER A 70 -0.10 -6.71 -1.09
CA SER A 70 0.66 -7.60 -1.97
C SER A 70 2.16 -7.43 -1.71
N GLN A 71 2.79 -8.42 -1.07
CA GLN A 71 4.20 -8.34 -0.67
C GLN A 71 5.13 -8.18 -1.89
N THR A 72 4.78 -8.80 -3.02
CA THR A 72 5.50 -8.65 -4.30
C THR A 72 5.43 -7.21 -4.80
N LEU A 73 4.24 -6.60 -4.80
CA LEU A 73 4.07 -5.22 -5.25
C LEU A 73 4.80 -4.23 -4.31
N ILE A 74 4.73 -4.45 -3.00
CA ILE A 74 5.49 -3.66 -2.02
C ILE A 74 6.98 -3.70 -2.33
N ALA A 75 7.55 -4.90 -2.54
CA ALA A 75 8.96 -5.08 -2.86
C ALA A 75 9.37 -4.38 -4.17
N GLN A 76 8.47 -4.33 -5.16
CA GLN A 76 8.69 -3.61 -6.42
C GLN A 76 8.59 -2.09 -6.26
N MET A 77 7.70 -1.59 -5.41
CA MET A 77 7.45 -0.15 -5.26
C MET A 77 8.45 0.55 -4.35
N LEU A 78 8.90 -0.11 -3.28
CA LEU A 78 9.80 0.50 -2.28
C LEU A 78 11.08 1.12 -2.87
N PRO A 79 11.78 0.51 -3.84
CA PRO A 79 12.94 1.12 -4.47
C PRO A 79 12.65 2.48 -5.12
N TYR A 80 11.46 2.66 -5.71
CA TYR A 80 11.08 3.94 -6.30
C TYR A 80 10.85 5.02 -5.24
N PHE A 81 10.32 4.66 -4.08
CA PHE A 81 10.08 5.59 -2.97
C PHE A 81 11.34 5.91 -2.17
N ALA A 82 12.33 5.03 -2.19
CA ALA A 82 13.66 5.28 -1.63
C ALA A 82 14.49 6.24 -2.50
N ALA A 83 14.24 6.28 -3.82
CA ALA A 83 14.93 7.20 -4.73
C ALA A 83 14.39 8.64 -4.60
N THR A 84 15.22 9.65 -4.86
CA THR A 84 14.75 11.04 -4.93
C THR A 84 13.90 11.27 -6.19
N GLY A 85 12.82 12.07 -6.09
CA GLY A 85 12.06 12.54 -7.26
C GLY A 85 10.88 11.67 -7.70
N TRP A 86 10.39 10.77 -6.84
CA TRP A 86 9.11 10.07 -7.07
C TRP A 86 7.88 10.97 -6.85
N LEU A 87 8.01 12.01 -6.02
CA LEU A 87 6.92 12.91 -5.70
C LEU A 87 6.38 13.56 -6.98
N GLY A 88 5.07 13.48 -7.17
CA GLY A 88 4.41 14.00 -8.35
C GLY A 88 4.43 13.07 -9.56
N ARG A 89 5.07 11.89 -9.50
CA ARG A 89 4.98 10.86 -10.54
C ARG A 89 3.70 10.03 -10.39
N THR A 90 3.20 9.56 -11.53
CA THR A 90 2.11 8.60 -11.60
C THR A 90 2.68 7.20 -11.75
N PHE A 91 2.16 6.26 -10.97
CA PHE A 91 2.46 4.84 -11.02
C PHE A 91 1.24 4.09 -11.53
N LYS A 92 1.43 3.24 -12.53
CA LYS A 92 0.39 2.35 -13.05
C LYS A 92 0.57 0.99 -12.38
N ILE A 93 -0.38 0.60 -11.55
CA ILE A 93 -0.40 -0.69 -10.86
C ILE A 93 -1.33 -1.62 -11.65
N THR A 94 -0.84 -2.80 -12.00
CA THR A 94 -1.60 -3.83 -12.74
C THR A 94 -1.56 -5.14 -11.95
N LYS A 95 -2.68 -5.86 -11.95
CA LYS A 95 -2.80 -7.23 -11.41
C LYS A 95 -2.66 -8.28 -12.50
#